data_AF-A0A7C2U5D1-F1
#
_entry.id   AF-A0A7C2U5D1-F1
#
_cell.length_a   1.000
_cell.length_b   1.000
_cell.length_c   1.000
_cell.angle_alpha   90.00
_cell.angle_beta   90.00
_cell.angle_gamma   90.00
#
_symmetry.space_group_name_H-M   'P 1'
#
loop_
_entity.id
_entity.type
_entity.pdbx_description
1 polymer ?
#
loop_
_entity_poly.entity_id
_entity_poly.type
_entity_poly.pdbx_seq_one_letter_code
_entity_poly.pdbx_strand_id
1 'polypeptide(L)'
;MAAVRERARARLPSLPTLRAELPLVLVVGAVAIGLAGLVSVQQFAGAASVSEEMSRLERQRAELQARNSELEAELSYLASLPRIEQEARGRLGMVRPKEFVYVQLEEGSPPEPKLPDRYRPQTAPSPPSHPRPWWQRLFSWLPLP
;
A
#
# COMPACT_ATOMS: atom_id res chain seq x y z
N MET A 1 -54.03 -30.66 55.03
CA MET A 1 -55.07 -30.29 54.05
C MET A 1 -54.87 -28.81 53.71
N ALA A 2 -54.93 -28.50 52.41
CA ALA A 2 -54.93 -27.17 51.79
C ALA A 2 -53.59 -26.39 51.75
N ALA A 3 -52.82 -26.69 50.70
CA ALA A 3 -51.89 -25.76 50.07
C ALA A 3 -52.67 -24.59 49.46
N VAL A 4 -52.19 -23.36 49.63
CA VAL A 4 -52.62 -22.22 48.81
C VAL A 4 -51.39 -21.44 48.39
N ARG A 5 -51.03 -21.66 47.11
CA ARG A 5 -50.01 -20.95 46.36
C ARG A 5 -50.27 -19.44 46.38
N GLU A 6 -49.39 -18.67 47.02
CA GLU A 6 -49.28 -17.24 46.74
C GLU A 6 -48.74 -17.08 45.32
N ARG A 7 -49.67 -16.87 44.39
CA ARG A 7 -49.37 -16.44 43.03
C ARG A 7 -48.67 -15.09 43.11
N ALA A 8 -47.37 -15.09 42.86
CA ALA A 8 -46.59 -13.93 42.46
C ALA A 8 -47.34 -13.20 41.34
N ARG A 9 -48.01 -12.10 41.69
CA ARG A 9 -48.56 -11.16 40.71
C ARG A 9 -47.36 -10.46 40.11
N ALA A 10 -46.89 -10.97 38.97
CA ALA A 10 -45.97 -10.25 38.11
C ALA A 10 -46.55 -8.86 37.84
N ARG A 11 -45.93 -7.84 38.42
CA ARG A 11 -46.20 -6.45 38.08
C ARG A 11 -45.71 -6.27 36.65
N LEU A 12 -46.65 -6.32 35.69
CA LEU A 12 -46.39 -5.89 34.32
C LEU A 12 -45.96 -4.41 34.38
N PRO A 13 -44.83 -4.03 33.76
CA PRO A 13 -44.45 -2.62 33.69
C PRO A 13 -45.54 -1.89 32.93
N SER A 14 -46.12 -0.88 33.57
CA SER A 14 -47.11 0.01 32.97
C SER A 14 -46.53 0.65 31.73
N LEU A 15 -47.09 0.34 30.56
CA LEU A 15 -46.79 1.06 29.32
C LEU A 15 -47.23 2.52 29.49
N PRO A 16 -46.32 3.50 29.33
CA PRO A 16 -46.68 4.90 29.52
C PRO A 16 -47.72 5.32 28.46
N THR A 17 -48.73 6.03 28.91
CA THR A 17 -49.86 6.54 28.13
C THR A 17 -49.38 7.50 27.04
N LEU A 18 -49.40 7.03 25.78
CA LEU A 18 -48.99 7.71 24.55
C LEU A 18 -49.96 8.83 24.09
N ARG A 19 -50.28 9.82 24.95
CA ARG A 19 -51.13 10.95 24.54
C ARG A 19 -50.62 12.34 24.86
N ALA A 20 -49.67 12.51 25.77
CA ALA A 20 -49.10 13.83 26.12
C ALA A 20 -47.66 14.05 25.64
N GLU A 21 -46.90 12.98 25.37
CA GLU A 21 -45.47 13.06 25.00
C GLU A 21 -45.21 13.02 23.48
N LEU A 22 -46.26 12.78 22.67
CA LEU A 22 -46.19 12.75 21.21
C LEU A 22 -45.59 14.03 20.58
N PRO A 23 -45.95 15.26 21.04
CA PRO A 23 -45.29 16.46 20.53
C PRO A 23 -43.82 16.57 20.96
N LEU A 24 -43.48 16.13 22.17
CA LEU A 24 -42.11 16.18 22.68
C LEU A 24 -41.20 15.20 21.92
N VAL A 25 -41.66 13.97 21.70
CA VAL A 25 -40.93 12.94 20.95
C VAL A 25 -40.72 13.38 19.49
N LEU A 26 -41.71 14.04 18.88
CA LEU A 26 -41.57 14.61 17.54
C LEU A 26 -40.53 15.74 17.49
N VAL A 27 -40.52 16.63 18.48
CA VAL A 27 -39.53 17.71 18.57
C VAL A 27 -38.13 17.16 18.78
N VAL A 28 -37.95 16.21 19.71
CA VAL A 28 -36.65 15.57 19.96
C VAL A 28 -36.18 14.78 18.73
N GLY A 29 -37.09 14.09 18.04
CA GLY A 29 -36.79 13.40 16.78
C GLY A 29 -36.35 14.36 15.67
N ALA A 30 -37.04 15.50 15.51
CA ALA A 30 -36.68 16.53 14.53
C ALA A 30 -35.32 17.16 14.83
N VAL A 31 -35.01 17.41 16.10
CA VAL A 31 -33.70 17.92 16.53
C VAL A 31 -32.61 16.88 16.30
N ALA A 32 -32.85 15.61 16.59
CA ALA A 32 -31.90 14.53 16.34
C ALA A 32 -31.61 14.35 14.84
N ILE A 33 -32.64 14.41 13.98
CA ILE A 33 -32.49 14.36 12.53
C ILE A 33 -31.75 15.60 12.01
N GLY A 34 -32.06 16.79 12.53
CA GLY A 34 -31.35 18.03 12.20
C GLY A 34 -29.87 17.96 12.57
N LEU A 35 -29.54 17.51 13.78
CA LEU A 35 -28.17 17.33 14.24
C LEU A 35 -27.42 16.25 13.43
N ALA A 36 -28.06 15.12 13.12
CA ALA A 36 -27.50 14.09 12.26
C ALA A 36 -27.25 14.58 10.82
N GLY A 37 -28.14 15.44 10.31
CA GLY A 37 -27.97 16.14 9.04
C GLY A 37 -26.76 17.08 9.05
N LEU A 38 -26.55 17.85 10.12
CA LEU A 38 -25.39 18.73 10.28
C LEU A 38 -24.06 17.94 10.33
N VAL A 39 -24.03 16.78 11.01
CA VAL A 39 -22.84 15.91 11.06
C VAL A 39 -22.53 15.29 9.68
N SER A 40 -23.55 15.06 8.84
CA SER A 40 -23.38 14.47 7.52
C SER A 40 -22.70 15.41 6.51
N VAL A 41 -22.80 16.73 6.70
CA VAL A 41 -22.18 17.74 5.81
C VAL A 41 -20.64 17.77 5.95
N GLN A 42 -20.10 17.43 7.13
CA GLN A 42 -18.66 17.41 7.38
C GLN A 42 -17.94 16.23 6.69
N GLN A 43 -18.62 15.11 6.49
CA GLN A 43 -18.03 13.89 5.91
C GLN A 43 -17.69 14.03 4.42
N PHE A 44 -18.35 14.94 3.69
CA PHE A 44 -18.10 15.15 2.26
C PHE A 44 -16.90 16.07 1.96
N ALA A 45 -16.47 16.90 2.92
CA ALA A 45 -15.38 17.85 2.70
C ALA A 45 -14.00 17.15 2.67
N GLY A 46 -13.83 16.03 3.38
CA GLY A 46 -12.57 15.27 3.39
C GLY A 46 -12.29 14.47 2.12
N ALA A 47 -13.34 14.08 1.37
CA ALA A 47 -13.17 13.33 0.12
C ALA A 47 -12.64 14.23 -1.02
N ALA A 48 -12.94 15.53 -0.99
CA ALA A 48 -12.49 16.47 -2.01
C ALA A 48 -10.99 16.80 -1.90
N SER A 49 -10.48 17.00 -0.68
CA SER A 49 -9.06 17.33 -0.48
C SER A 49 -8.12 16.14 -0.77
N VAL A 50 -8.55 14.92 -0.44
CA VAL A 50 -7.78 13.70 -0.73
C VAL A 50 -7.71 13.45 -2.24
N SER A 51 -8.76 13.77 -2.99
CA SER A 51 -8.79 13.64 -4.45
C SER A 51 -7.83 14.63 -5.13
N GLU A 52 -7.72 15.86 -4.60
CA GLU A 52 -6.82 16.87 -5.15
C GLU A 52 -5.33 16.53 -4.90
N GLU A 53 -4.99 16.06 -3.69
CA GLU A 53 -3.64 15.57 -3.39
C GLU A 53 -3.26 14.34 -4.22
N MET A 54 -4.19 13.40 -4.39
CA MET A 54 -3.97 12.23 -5.24
C MET A 54 -3.71 12.65 -6.69
N SER A 55 -4.53 13.53 -7.26
CA SER A 55 -4.35 14.03 -8.63
C SER A 55 -3.01 14.77 -8.78
N ARG A 56 -2.60 15.54 -7.78
CA ARG A 56 -1.30 16.23 -7.77
C ARG A 56 -0.13 15.23 -7.77
N LEU A 57 -0.19 14.21 -6.92
CA LEU A 57 0.84 13.16 -6.84
C LEU A 57 0.92 12.34 -8.13
N GLU A 58 -0.22 12.01 -8.73
CA GLU A 58 -0.28 11.29 -10.01
C GLU A 58 0.36 12.10 -11.14
N ARG A 59 0.09 13.42 -11.21
CA ARG A 59 0.75 14.32 -12.18
C ARG A 59 2.26 14.37 -11.97
N GLN A 60 2.71 14.50 -10.72
CA GLN A 60 4.14 14.51 -10.40
C GLN A 60 4.81 13.19 -10.80
N ARG A 61 4.16 12.05 -10.54
CA ARG A 61 4.65 10.74 -10.96
C ARG A 61 4.77 10.66 -12.48
N ALA A 62 3.73 11.07 -13.21
CA ALA A 62 3.73 11.05 -14.67
C ALA A 62 4.85 11.93 -15.25
N GLU A 63 5.05 13.12 -14.68
CA GLU A 63 6.13 14.03 -15.08
C GLU A 63 7.52 13.42 -14.84
N LEU A 64 7.75 12.83 -13.66
CA LEU A 64 9.02 12.19 -13.33
C LEU A 64 9.29 10.97 -14.22
N GLN A 65 8.26 10.18 -14.54
CA GLN A 65 8.38 9.05 -15.45
C GLN A 65 8.73 9.50 -16.87
N ALA A 66 8.11 10.57 -17.37
CA ALA A 66 8.44 11.15 -18.67
C ALA A 66 9.90 11.62 -18.71
N ARG A 67 10.35 12.37 -17.70
CA ARG A 67 11.76 12.81 -17.58
C ARG A 67 12.74 11.64 -17.53
N ASN A 68 12.39 10.57 -16.81
CA ASN A 68 13.25 9.39 -16.77
C ASN A 68 13.36 8.73 -18.15
N SER A 69 12.24 8.56 -18.86
CA SER A 69 12.25 7.99 -20.21
C SER A 69 13.05 8.84 -21.21
N GLU A 70 13.00 10.17 -21.08
CA GLU A 70 13.79 11.10 -21.90
C GLU A 70 15.29 10.93 -21.63
N LEU A 71 15.68 10.88 -20.35
CA LEU A 71 17.07 10.67 -19.94
C LEU A 71 17.60 9.30 -20.36
N GLU A 72 16.78 8.25 -20.26
CA GLU A 72 17.14 6.91 -20.73
C GLU A 72 17.35 6.90 -22.25
N ALA A 73 16.50 7.59 -23.00
CA ALA A 73 16.67 7.75 -24.44
C ALA A 73 17.96 8.51 -24.78
N GLU A 74 18.26 9.60 -24.07
CA GLU A 74 19.50 10.36 -24.26
C GLU A 74 20.75 9.52 -23.92
N LEU A 75 20.71 8.78 -22.80
CA LEU A 75 21.79 7.88 -22.41
C LEU A 75 22.00 6.80 -23.47
N SER A 76 20.92 6.21 -23.99
CA SER A 76 20.99 5.19 -25.04
C SER A 76 21.59 5.75 -26.33
N TYR A 77 21.26 7.01 -26.67
CA TYR A 77 21.82 7.70 -27.83
C TYR A 77 23.31 8.01 -27.63
N LEU A 78 23.70 8.47 -26.45
CA LEU A 78 25.09 8.76 -26.10
C LEU A 78 25.96 7.50 -26.08
N ALA A 79 25.44 6.40 -25.54
CA ALA A 79 26.09 5.10 -25.52
C ALA A 79 26.00 4.36 -26.86
N SER A 80 25.27 4.89 -27.84
CA SER A 80 25.06 4.22 -29.11
C SER A 80 26.38 4.15 -29.90
N LEU A 81 26.70 2.95 -30.38
CA LEU A 81 27.87 2.70 -31.22
C LEU A 81 27.94 3.62 -32.45
N PRO A 82 26.83 3.93 -33.16
CA PRO A 82 26.87 4.83 -34.31
C PRO A 82 27.39 6.24 -33.98
N ARG A 83 26.99 6.80 -32.84
CA ARG A 83 27.47 8.10 -32.38
C ARG A 83 28.97 8.05 -32.07
N ILE A 84 29.40 7.02 -31.34
CA ILE A 84 30.81 6.80 -30.99
C ILE A 84 31.65 6.67 -32.26
N GLU A 85 31.18 5.89 -33.24
CA GLU A 85 31.88 5.71 -34.53
C GLU A 85 31.94 7.01 -35.34
N GLN A 86 30.87 7.82 -35.30
CA GLN A 86 30.85 9.13 -35.95
C GLN A 86 31.86 10.11 -35.32
N GLU A 87 31.92 10.19 -33.98
CA GLU A 87 32.92 11.01 -33.30
C GLU A 87 34.35 10.49 -33.52
N ALA A 88 34.55 9.17 -33.45
CA ALA A 88 35.84 8.52 -33.65
C ALA A 88 36.38 8.76 -35.06
N ARG A 89 35.55 8.61 -36.10
CA ARG A 89 35.98 8.87 -37.49
C ARG A 89 36.09 10.37 -37.78
N GLY A 90 35.11 11.14 -37.36
CA GLY A 90 34.99 12.55 -37.73
C GLY A 90 35.97 13.46 -36.98
N ARG A 91 36.03 13.35 -35.65
CA ARG A 91 36.86 14.22 -34.81
C ARG A 91 38.24 13.63 -34.53
N LEU A 92 38.32 12.32 -34.34
CA LEU A 92 39.57 11.64 -33.95
C LEU A 92 40.32 11.00 -35.13
N GLY A 93 39.73 11.02 -36.34
CA GLY A 93 40.35 10.44 -37.54
C GLY A 93 40.62 8.94 -37.45
N MET A 94 39.94 8.23 -36.54
CA MET A 94 40.15 6.81 -36.33
C MET A 94 39.63 6.01 -37.52
N VAL A 95 40.37 4.96 -37.89
CA VAL A 95 40.02 4.03 -38.99
C VAL A 95 39.88 2.62 -38.45
N ARG A 96 39.17 1.75 -39.18
CA ARG A 96 39.03 0.36 -38.75
C ARG A 96 40.40 -0.32 -38.76
N PRO A 97 40.77 -1.02 -37.67
CA PRO A 97 42.00 -1.80 -37.64
C PRO A 97 41.90 -2.99 -38.60
N LYS A 98 43.04 -3.33 -39.23
CA LYS A 98 43.16 -4.45 -40.18
C LYS A 98 43.62 -5.74 -39.52
N GLU A 99 44.30 -5.64 -38.39
CA GLU A 99 44.91 -6.75 -37.66
C GLU A 99 44.56 -6.65 -36.17
N PHE A 100 44.36 -7.80 -35.52
CA PHE A 100 44.02 -7.91 -34.10
C PHE A 100 45.00 -8.83 -33.41
N VAL A 101 45.54 -8.37 -32.28
CA VAL A 101 46.37 -9.19 -31.38
C VAL A 101 45.59 -9.36 -30.08
N TYR A 102 45.31 -10.61 -29.71
CA TYR A 102 44.58 -10.94 -28.49
C TYR A 102 45.55 -11.38 -27.41
N VAL A 103 45.42 -10.82 -26.21
CA VAL A 103 46.16 -11.25 -25.01
C VAL A 103 45.15 -11.83 -24.04
N GLN A 104 45.35 -13.08 -23.61
CA GLN A 104 44.53 -13.66 -22.54
C GLN A 104 45.08 -13.18 -21.19
N LEU A 105 44.24 -12.46 -20.45
CA LEU A 105 44.52 -12.12 -19.06
C LEU A 105 43.96 -13.23 -18.18
N GLU A 106 44.82 -13.91 -17.44
CA GLU A 106 44.44 -14.68 -16.26
C GLU A 106 44.20 -13.71 -15.10
N GLU A 107 43.13 -12.92 -15.15
CA GLU A 107 42.72 -12.12 -14.00
C GLU A 107 41.33 -12.56 -13.56
N GLY A 108 41.25 -12.90 -12.27
CA GLY A 108 40.03 -13.28 -11.60
C GLY A 108 38.92 -12.27 -11.85
N SER A 109 37.69 -12.80 -11.89
CA SER A 109 36.43 -12.10 -12.21
C SER A 109 36.49 -10.59 -11.94
N PRO A 110 36.18 -9.72 -12.93
CA PRO A 110 36.21 -8.29 -12.76
C PRO A 110 35.52 -7.88 -11.45
N PRO A 111 36.08 -6.91 -10.69
CA PRO A 111 35.45 -6.48 -9.45
C PRO A 111 34.01 -6.06 -9.77
N GLU A 112 33.07 -6.76 -9.14
CA GLU A 112 31.64 -6.54 -9.34
C GLU A 112 31.36 -5.03 -9.22
N PRO A 113 30.68 -4.40 -10.20
CA PRO A 113 30.30 -3.02 -10.09
C PRO A 113 29.59 -2.81 -8.75
N LYS A 114 30.13 -1.94 -7.90
CA LYS A 114 29.54 -1.64 -6.59
C LYS A 114 28.22 -0.91 -6.81
N LEU A 115 27.12 -1.66 -6.95
CA LEU A 115 25.78 -1.09 -6.96
C LEU A 115 25.52 -0.46 -5.59
N PRO A 116 24.97 0.76 -5.52
CA PRO A 116 24.48 1.30 -4.26
C PRO A 116 23.47 0.34 -3.63
N ASP A 117 23.46 0.23 -2.30
CA ASP A 117 22.69 -0.80 -1.56
C ASP A 117 21.20 -0.84 -1.95
N ARG A 118 20.65 0.29 -2.41
CA ARG A 118 19.27 0.42 -2.89
C ARG A 118 18.96 -0.40 -4.15
N TYR A 119 19.96 -0.66 -4.99
CA TYR A 119 19.84 -1.40 -6.25
C TYR A 119 20.35 -2.84 -6.14
N ARG A 120 20.87 -3.24 -4.97
CA ARG A 120 21.20 -4.63 -4.72
C ARG A 120 19.88 -5.41 -4.63
N PRO A 121 19.71 -6.54 -5.36
CA PRO A 121 18.56 -7.40 -5.15
C PRO A 121 18.55 -7.79 -3.67
N GLN A 122 17.58 -7.29 -2.92
CA GLN A 122 17.40 -7.69 -1.53
C GLN A 122 17.17 -9.20 -1.58
N THR A 123 18.15 -9.98 -1.11
CA THR A 123 17.94 -11.41 -0.89
C THR A 123 16.74 -11.48 0.03
N ALA A 124 15.61 -11.96 -0.50
CA ALA A 124 14.37 -12.00 0.24
C ALA A 124 14.69 -12.67 1.58
N PRO A 125 14.35 -12.04 2.74
CA PRO A 125 14.58 -12.67 4.02
C PRO A 125 13.96 -14.07 3.95
N SER A 126 14.74 -15.09 4.32
CA SER A 126 14.22 -16.45 4.42
C SER A 126 12.88 -16.38 5.16
N PRO A 127 11.81 -17.03 4.64
CA PRO A 127 10.50 -16.93 5.24
C PRO A 127 10.64 -17.21 6.74
N PRO A 128 10.07 -16.36 7.62
CA PRO A 128 10.26 -16.50 9.05
C PRO A 128 9.95 -17.95 9.42
N SER A 129 10.85 -18.61 10.15
CA SER A 129 10.57 -19.89 10.76
C SER A 129 9.43 -19.64 11.75
N HIS A 130 8.19 -19.85 11.29
CA HIS A 130 7.02 -19.57 12.09
C HIS A 130 7.13 -20.42 13.35
N PRO A 131 7.24 -19.82 14.55
CA PRO A 131 7.24 -20.61 15.77
C PRO A 131 5.95 -21.44 15.76
N ARG A 132 6.08 -22.76 15.97
CA ARG A 132 4.94 -23.69 15.92
C ARG A 132 3.74 -23.06 16.63
N PRO A 133 2.60 -22.88 15.94
CA PRO A 133 1.46 -22.19 16.50
C PRO A 133 1.03 -22.89 17.80
N TRP A 134 0.59 -22.12 18.78
CA TRP A 134 0.34 -22.58 20.15
C TRP A 134 -0.57 -23.81 20.22
N TRP A 135 -1.51 -23.95 19.28
CA TRP A 135 -2.41 -25.11 19.19
C TRP A 135 -1.65 -26.40 18.86
N GLN A 136 -0.59 -26.36 18.05
CA GLN A 136 0.28 -27.53 17.83
C GLN A 136 1.01 -27.94 19.11
N ARG A 137 1.36 -26.98 19.96
CA ARG A 137 1.94 -27.27 21.29
C ARG A 137 0.91 -27.96 22.19
N LEU A 138 -0.35 -27.57 22.10
CA LEU A 138 -1.44 -28.18 22.87
C LEU A 138 -1.69 -29.64 22.44
N PHE A 139 -1.71 -29.94 21.14
CA PHE A 139 -1.92 -31.30 20.65
C PHE A 139 -0.73 -32.23 20.89
N SER A 140 0.50 -31.70 21.01
CA SER A 140 1.66 -32.55 21.35
C SER A 140 1.59 -33.20 22.73
N TRP A 141 0.75 -32.68 23.63
CA TRP A 141 0.53 -33.26 24.95
C TRP A 141 -0.65 -34.25 24.97
N LEU A 142 -1.44 -34.35 23.90
CA LEU A 142 -2.60 -35.24 23.87
C LEU A 142 -2.22 -36.61 23.27
N PRO A 143 -2.20 -37.70 24.05
CA PRO A 143 -2.11 -39.05 23.50
C PRO A 143 -3.46 -39.39 22.87
N LEU A 144 -3.56 -39.30 21.54
CA LEU A 144 -4.66 -39.91 20.81
C LEU A 144 -4.39 -41.42 20.67
N PRO A 145 -5.40 -42.29 20.86
CA PRO A 145 -5.32 -43.73 20.62
C PRO A 145 -5.20 -44.08 19.12
#